data_AF-A0AAT9HNV4-F1
#
_entry.id   AF-A0AAT9HNV4-F1
#
_cell.length_a   1.000
_cell.length_b   1.000
_cell.length_c   1.000
_cell.angle_alpha   90.00
_cell.angle_beta   90.00
_cell.angle_gamma   90.00
#
_symmetry.space_group_name_H-M   'P 1'
#
loop_
_entity.id
_entity.type
_entity.pdbx_description
1 polymer ?
#
loop_
_entity_poly.entity_id
_entity_poly.type
_entity_poly.pdbx_seq_one_letter_code
_entity_poly.pdbx_strand_id
1 'polypeptide(L)'
;MSRALLHHRHRRLERACTAARDAGHRGAMYPWQSGSDGREEAQQLHLNPSSGRWLPDHSQLQHHVGSAIAYNVWQYCEATGDQEFLQTKGAETLLQISRFWADTAAYDDHLGRYRVKGVVGPDEYHDAYPDATEPGLDDNAYTNVTAAWVLARTLDVLRALPEPRRRELAERTGLDAAETERWEEVSRTLYVPFHHGVISQFEGYGELAELDWRGYRHRYGDIRRLDRLLEAEGDSVNRYQASKQADVLMLGYLFSPAELQSVFRRLGVSLDERTWRRTVDHYLHRTSHGSTLSGLVHGWVLARARRADAWKFCQEALQADIADIQGGTTGEGIHLGAMAGTLDLVQRGLTGLETRGGALWLDPVPLPELSSYGFTLRYHGHWGVRLRLEHDLLEIAVPASGRSPIDVHLPDRMVRLHPGRRTD
;
A
#
# COMPACT_ATOMS: atom_id res chain seq x y z
N MET A 1 -6.80 19.66 -2.95
CA MET A 1 -6.66 18.59 -3.95
C MET A 1 -7.09 17.23 -3.41
N SER A 2 -6.47 16.69 -2.35
CA SER A 2 -6.75 15.31 -1.86
C SER A 2 -8.24 15.00 -1.61
N ARG A 3 -8.98 15.91 -0.96
CA ARG A 3 -10.45 15.76 -0.76
C ARG A 3 -11.20 15.55 -2.09
N ALA A 4 -10.81 16.25 -3.16
CA ALA A 4 -11.44 16.13 -4.47
C ALA A 4 -11.14 14.78 -5.15
N LEU A 5 -9.91 14.27 -4.99
CA LEU A 5 -9.53 12.94 -5.48
C LEU A 5 -10.29 11.83 -4.75
N LEU A 6 -10.49 11.96 -3.44
CA LEU A 6 -11.33 11.02 -2.68
C LEU A 6 -12.82 11.15 -3.03
N HIS A 7 -13.32 12.37 -3.23
CA HIS A 7 -14.67 12.56 -3.78
C HIS A 7 -14.83 11.93 -5.17
N HIS A 8 -13.79 11.94 -6.00
CA HIS A 8 -13.84 11.26 -7.30
C HIS A 8 -14.11 9.76 -7.13
N ARG A 9 -13.43 9.09 -6.17
CA ARG A 9 -13.67 7.67 -5.83
C ARG A 9 -15.06 7.43 -5.24
N HIS A 10 -15.52 8.27 -4.32
CA HIS A 10 -16.86 8.16 -3.73
C HIS A 10 -17.97 8.32 -4.79
N ARG A 11 -17.84 9.24 -5.75
CA ARG A 11 -18.81 9.40 -6.86
C ARG A 11 -18.95 8.17 -7.77
N ARG A 12 -18.01 7.23 -7.70
CA ARG A 12 -18.00 5.97 -8.48
C ARG A 12 -18.25 4.76 -7.59
N LEU A 13 -18.62 4.97 -6.33
CA LEU A 13 -18.85 3.89 -5.38
C LEU A 13 -19.98 2.96 -5.85
N GLU A 14 -21.09 3.52 -6.35
CA GLU A 14 -22.20 2.71 -6.87
C GLU A 14 -21.78 1.85 -8.07
N ARG A 15 -20.87 2.35 -8.92
CA ARG A 15 -20.33 1.59 -10.04
C ARG A 15 -19.46 0.43 -9.55
N ALA A 16 -18.61 0.66 -8.55
CA ALA A 16 -17.83 -0.40 -7.90
C ALA A 16 -18.73 -1.43 -7.18
N CYS A 17 -19.84 -0.99 -6.59
CA CYS A 17 -20.82 -1.91 -5.99
C CYS A 17 -21.58 -2.72 -7.03
N THR A 18 -21.81 -2.16 -8.21
CA THR A 18 -22.41 -2.89 -9.34
C THR A 18 -21.43 -3.93 -9.88
N ALA A 19 -20.16 -3.56 -10.06
CA ALA A 19 -19.12 -4.50 -10.48
C ALA A 19 -18.97 -5.67 -9.50
N ALA A 20 -19.01 -5.43 -8.19
CA ALA A 20 -19.00 -6.51 -7.19
C ALA A 20 -20.20 -7.45 -7.39
N ARG A 21 -21.42 -6.91 -7.51
CA ARG A 21 -22.64 -7.71 -7.71
C ARG A 21 -22.59 -8.53 -9.00
N ASP A 22 -22.11 -7.95 -10.08
CA ASP A 22 -21.96 -8.63 -11.38
C ASP A 22 -20.94 -9.77 -11.29
N ALA A 23 -19.92 -9.64 -10.42
CA ALA A 23 -18.96 -10.70 -10.09
C ALA A 23 -19.47 -11.68 -9.00
N GLY A 24 -20.71 -11.56 -8.54
CA GLY A 24 -21.29 -12.43 -7.51
C GLY A 24 -20.90 -12.06 -6.07
N HIS A 25 -20.31 -10.89 -5.86
CA HIS A 25 -19.84 -10.40 -4.56
C HIS A 25 -20.67 -9.25 -4.00
N ARG A 26 -20.53 -9.03 -2.69
CA ARG A 26 -21.07 -7.84 -2.00
C ARG A 26 -20.02 -6.72 -1.91
N GLY A 27 -20.47 -5.53 -1.51
CA GLY A 27 -19.58 -4.39 -1.25
C GLY A 27 -19.13 -3.69 -2.53
N ALA A 28 -17.94 -3.06 -2.50
CA ALA A 28 -17.39 -2.29 -3.61
C ALA A 28 -16.11 -2.93 -4.16
N MET A 29 -16.21 -3.47 -5.38
CA MET A 29 -15.08 -3.93 -6.17
C MET A 29 -14.63 -2.78 -7.09
N TYR A 30 -13.73 -1.95 -6.60
CA TYR A 30 -13.18 -0.86 -7.40
C TYR A 30 -12.33 -1.42 -8.55
N PRO A 31 -12.40 -0.84 -9.76
CA PRO A 31 -11.60 -1.30 -10.88
C PRO A 31 -10.12 -0.99 -10.68
N TRP A 32 -9.27 -1.81 -11.29
CA TRP A 32 -7.83 -1.59 -11.35
C TRP A 32 -7.50 -0.31 -12.11
N GLN A 33 -8.05 -0.16 -13.33
CA GLN A 33 -7.96 1.07 -14.10
C GLN A 33 -9.33 1.73 -14.19
N SER A 34 -9.41 2.98 -13.75
CA SER A 34 -10.67 3.74 -13.67
C SER A 34 -10.59 4.98 -14.54
N GLY A 35 -11.60 5.14 -15.42
CA GLY A 35 -11.79 6.34 -16.23
C GLY A 35 -12.86 7.30 -15.70
N SER A 36 -13.61 7.87 -16.64
CA SER A 36 -14.63 8.90 -16.40
C SER A 36 -15.86 8.38 -15.64
N ASP A 37 -16.31 7.16 -15.92
CA ASP A 37 -17.54 6.57 -15.35
C ASP A 37 -17.28 5.57 -14.21
N GLY A 38 -16.03 5.16 -14.00
CA GLY A 38 -15.62 4.25 -12.92
C GLY A 38 -15.80 2.76 -13.22
N ARG A 39 -16.02 2.37 -14.49
CA ARG A 39 -15.90 0.97 -14.92
C ARG A 39 -14.44 0.51 -14.95
N GLU A 40 -14.25 -0.81 -15.07
CA GLU A 40 -12.94 -1.39 -15.36
C GLU A 40 -12.50 -1.04 -16.78
N GLU A 41 -11.33 -0.43 -16.88
CA GLU A 41 -10.68 -0.06 -18.15
C GLU A 41 -9.38 -0.83 -18.36
N ALA A 42 -9.00 -1.72 -17.44
CA ALA A 42 -7.84 -2.59 -17.62
C ALA A 42 -8.00 -3.41 -18.90
N GLN A 43 -6.91 -3.53 -19.64
CA GLN A 43 -6.88 -4.33 -20.86
C GLN A 43 -7.06 -5.80 -20.49
N GLN A 44 -7.65 -6.58 -21.39
CA GLN A 44 -7.77 -8.04 -21.24
C GLN A 44 -6.58 -8.79 -21.88
N LEU A 45 -5.85 -8.10 -22.75
CA LEU A 45 -4.70 -8.62 -23.48
C LEU A 45 -3.60 -7.58 -23.50
N HIS A 46 -2.35 -8.03 -23.42
CA HIS A 46 -1.18 -7.18 -23.59
C HIS A 46 -0.21 -7.78 -24.63
N LEU A 47 0.48 -6.92 -25.38
CA LEU A 47 1.49 -7.34 -26.35
C LEU A 47 2.85 -7.49 -25.66
N ASN A 48 3.50 -8.65 -25.83
CA ASN A 48 4.91 -8.78 -25.54
C ASN A 48 5.74 -8.39 -26.79
N PRO A 49 6.44 -7.24 -26.80
CA PRO A 49 7.25 -6.82 -27.94
C PRO A 49 8.47 -7.72 -28.19
N SER A 50 8.95 -8.47 -27.19
CA SER A 50 10.10 -9.37 -27.35
C SER A 50 9.76 -10.62 -28.17
N SER A 51 8.53 -11.12 -28.05
CA SER A 51 8.06 -12.32 -28.75
C SER A 51 7.07 -12.04 -29.88
N GLY A 52 6.46 -10.84 -29.89
CA GLY A 52 5.39 -10.45 -30.82
C GLY A 52 4.02 -11.07 -30.50
N ARG A 53 3.85 -11.71 -29.33
CA ARG A 53 2.61 -12.40 -28.96
C ARG A 53 1.70 -11.55 -28.07
N TRP A 54 0.39 -11.73 -28.25
CA TRP A 54 -0.63 -11.19 -27.36
C TRP A 54 -0.93 -12.20 -26.26
N LEU A 55 -0.90 -11.74 -25.02
CA LEU A 55 -1.05 -12.55 -23.81
C LEU A 55 -2.22 -12.04 -22.97
N PRO A 56 -2.93 -12.93 -22.24
CA PRO A 56 -3.91 -12.50 -21.24
C PRO A 56 -3.32 -11.48 -20.26
N ASP A 57 -4.13 -10.51 -19.86
CA ASP A 57 -3.82 -9.56 -18.80
C ASP A 57 -4.83 -9.75 -17.67
N HIS A 58 -4.33 -10.16 -16.50
CA HIS A 58 -5.14 -10.48 -15.33
C HIS A 58 -5.15 -9.35 -14.29
N SER A 59 -4.75 -8.13 -14.65
CA SER A 59 -4.66 -7.00 -13.73
C SER A 59 -5.98 -6.67 -13.02
N GLN A 60 -7.13 -7.03 -13.60
CA GLN A 60 -8.44 -6.90 -12.97
C GLN A 60 -8.60 -7.69 -11.65
N LEU A 61 -7.76 -8.70 -11.41
CA LEU A 61 -7.72 -9.46 -10.16
C LEU A 61 -6.96 -8.74 -9.03
N GLN A 62 -6.41 -7.54 -9.28
CA GLN A 62 -5.74 -6.70 -8.28
C GLN A 62 -6.75 -5.94 -7.41
N HIS A 63 -7.52 -6.67 -6.62
CA HIS A 63 -8.58 -6.10 -5.78
C HIS A 63 -8.04 -5.25 -4.61
N HIS A 64 -6.73 -5.30 -4.34
CA HIS A 64 -6.06 -4.49 -3.31
C HIS A 64 -6.17 -2.97 -3.56
N VAL A 65 -6.58 -2.53 -4.76
CA VAL A 65 -6.95 -1.15 -5.07
C VAL A 65 -8.03 -0.61 -4.11
N GLY A 66 -8.97 -1.46 -3.69
CA GLY A 66 -9.96 -1.10 -2.67
C GLY A 66 -9.29 -0.74 -1.34
N SER A 67 -8.34 -1.55 -0.88
CA SER A 67 -7.56 -1.27 0.32
C SER A 67 -6.74 0.02 0.20
N ALA A 68 -6.16 0.30 -0.96
CA ALA A 68 -5.44 1.54 -1.20
C ALA A 68 -6.38 2.77 -1.12
N ILE A 69 -7.60 2.68 -1.62
CA ILE A 69 -8.61 3.75 -1.50
C ILE A 69 -8.98 3.96 -0.03
N ALA A 70 -9.26 2.89 0.72
CA ALA A 70 -9.57 2.93 2.14
C ALA A 70 -8.42 3.56 2.95
N TYR A 71 -7.18 3.15 2.67
CA TYR A 71 -5.98 3.72 3.27
C TYR A 71 -5.88 5.23 3.03
N ASN A 72 -6.09 5.68 1.79
CA ASN A 72 -6.04 7.11 1.47
C ASN A 72 -7.18 7.92 2.14
N VAL A 73 -8.38 7.34 2.30
CA VAL A 73 -9.47 7.96 3.07
C VAL A 73 -9.06 8.16 4.52
N TRP A 74 -8.51 7.12 5.15
CA TRP A 74 -8.05 7.17 6.54
C TRP A 74 -6.94 8.21 6.73
N GLN A 75 -5.87 8.15 5.93
CA GLN A 75 -4.74 9.07 6.02
C GLN A 75 -5.16 10.53 5.77
N TYR A 76 -6.10 10.77 4.85
CA TYR A 76 -6.64 12.11 4.64
C TYR A 76 -7.34 12.64 5.90
N CYS A 77 -8.18 11.83 6.54
CA CYS A 77 -8.91 12.24 7.73
C CYS A 77 -7.98 12.42 8.93
N GLU A 78 -6.99 11.54 9.11
CA GLU A 78 -5.96 11.68 10.16
C GLU A 78 -5.12 12.94 9.98
N ALA A 79 -4.72 13.28 8.75
CA ALA A 79 -3.92 14.47 8.49
C ALA A 79 -4.70 15.78 8.60
N THR A 80 -5.97 15.78 8.19
CA THR A 80 -6.76 17.01 8.08
C THR A 80 -7.70 17.27 9.25
N GLY A 81 -8.09 16.24 10.00
CA GLY A 81 -9.17 16.31 10.97
C GLY A 81 -10.56 16.50 10.33
N ASP A 82 -10.73 16.20 9.04
CA ASP A 82 -12.01 16.36 8.30
C ASP A 82 -13.03 15.28 8.71
N GLN A 83 -13.62 15.47 9.89
CA GLN A 83 -14.64 14.60 10.47
C GLN A 83 -15.92 14.57 9.64
N GLU A 84 -16.26 15.68 8.97
CA GLU A 84 -17.42 15.73 8.07
C GLU A 84 -17.26 14.71 6.93
N PHE A 85 -16.10 14.71 6.27
CA PHE A 85 -15.81 13.73 5.22
C PHE A 85 -15.80 12.30 5.76
N LEU A 86 -15.13 12.06 6.89
CA LEU A 86 -15.05 10.73 7.50
C LEU A 86 -16.43 10.17 7.85
N GLN A 87 -17.29 10.97 8.48
CA GLN A 87 -18.60 10.52 8.98
C GLN A 87 -19.66 10.40 7.88
N THR A 88 -19.36 10.82 6.66
CA THR A 88 -20.27 10.74 5.51
C THR A 88 -19.69 9.82 4.43
N LYS A 89 -18.97 10.39 3.47
CA LYS A 89 -18.48 9.72 2.27
C LYS A 89 -17.35 8.74 2.59
N GLY A 90 -16.51 9.07 3.58
CA GLY A 90 -15.45 8.21 4.06
C GLY A 90 -16.01 6.91 4.65
N ALA A 91 -16.93 7.02 5.61
CA ALA A 91 -17.58 5.89 6.26
C ALA A 91 -18.31 4.99 5.24
N GLU A 92 -19.06 5.57 4.30
CA GLU A 92 -19.74 4.80 3.25
C GLU A 92 -18.76 4.04 2.34
N THR A 93 -17.66 4.69 1.95
CA THR A 93 -16.61 4.07 1.11
C THR A 93 -15.93 2.91 1.85
N LEU A 94 -15.50 3.15 3.10
CA LEU A 94 -14.85 2.16 3.95
C LEU A 94 -15.76 0.95 4.22
N LEU A 95 -17.05 1.21 4.48
CA LEU A 95 -18.08 0.19 4.68
C LEU A 95 -18.20 -0.74 3.47
N GLN A 96 -18.33 -0.18 2.27
CA GLN A 96 -18.52 -1.01 1.08
C GLN A 96 -17.25 -1.78 0.70
N ILE A 97 -16.06 -1.21 0.90
CA ILE A 97 -14.80 -1.96 0.71
C ILE A 97 -14.69 -3.10 1.73
N SER A 98 -15.10 -2.85 2.98
CA SER A 98 -15.11 -3.88 4.04
C SER A 98 -16.06 -5.03 3.73
N ARG A 99 -17.24 -4.72 3.18
CA ARG A 99 -18.18 -5.74 2.68
C ARG A 99 -17.56 -6.63 1.62
N PHE A 100 -16.84 -6.04 0.66
CA PHE A 100 -16.15 -6.81 -0.38
C PHE A 100 -15.13 -7.77 0.22
N TRP A 101 -14.25 -7.29 1.11
CA TRP A 101 -13.25 -8.15 1.74
C TRP A 101 -13.84 -9.25 2.61
N ALA A 102 -14.90 -8.96 3.38
CA ALA A 102 -15.54 -9.96 4.23
C ALA A 102 -16.33 -11.01 3.43
N ASP A 103 -16.82 -10.64 2.25
CA ASP A 103 -17.58 -11.50 1.34
C ASP A 103 -16.66 -12.43 0.54
N THR A 104 -15.50 -11.93 0.07
CA THR A 104 -14.49 -12.73 -0.63
C THR A 104 -13.70 -13.66 0.29
N ALA A 105 -13.67 -13.37 1.60
CA ALA A 105 -13.03 -14.21 2.60
C ALA A 105 -13.85 -15.50 2.86
N ALA A 106 -13.24 -16.65 2.60
CA ALA A 106 -13.80 -17.97 2.87
C ALA A 106 -13.08 -18.65 4.05
N TYR A 107 -13.83 -19.23 4.99
CA TYR A 107 -13.23 -19.96 6.11
C TYR A 107 -12.67 -21.30 5.65
N ASP A 108 -11.45 -21.63 6.09
CA ASP A 108 -10.78 -22.90 5.85
C ASP A 108 -10.68 -23.64 7.18
N ASP A 109 -11.46 -24.71 7.32
CA ASP A 109 -11.55 -25.52 8.56
C ASP A 109 -10.21 -26.17 8.92
N HIS A 110 -9.34 -26.45 7.95
CA HIS A 110 -8.04 -27.07 8.20
C HIS A 110 -7.04 -26.08 8.78
N LEU A 111 -7.08 -24.83 8.30
CA LEU A 111 -6.23 -23.74 8.83
C LEU A 111 -6.84 -23.06 10.06
N GLY A 112 -8.15 -23.22 10.28
CA GLY A 112 -8.92 -22.49 11.29
C GLY A 112 -8.94 -20.99 11.02
N ARG A 113 -8.85 -20.59 9.75
CA ARG A 113 -8.58 -19.22 9.29
C ARG A 113 -9.36 -18.88 8.03
N TYR A 114 -9.64 -17.60 7.84
CA TYR A 114 -10.20 -17.11 6.57
C TYR A 114 -9.11 -16.96 5.52
N ARG A 115 -9.48 -17.21 4.27
CA ARG A 115 -8.61 -17.13 3.10
C ARG A 115 -9.23 -16.25 2.04
N VAL A 116 -8.40 -15.50 1.32
CA VAL A 116 -8.81 -14.75 0.13
C VAL A 116 -8.07 -15.38 -1.04
N LYS A 117 -8.83 -15.81 -2.05
CA LYS A 117 -8.35 -16.66 -3.14
C LYS A 117 -8.50 -15.96 -4.48
N GLY A 118 -7.71 -16.40 -5.47
CA GLY A 118 -7.83 -15.92 -6.85
C GLY A 118 -7.50 -14.44 -7.05
N VAL A 119 -6.56 -13.88 -6.28
CA VAL A 119 -6.18 -12.46 -6.36
C VAL A 119 -4.82 -12.27 -6.99
N VAL A 120 -4.54 -11.06 -7.49
CA VAL A 120 -3.19 -10.64 -7.89
C VAL A 120 -2.70 -9.57 -6.92
N GLY A 121 -1.49 -9.74 -6.41
CA GLY A 121 -0.86 -8.78 -5.50
C GLY A 121 -0.25 -7.58 -6.25
N PRO A 122 0.40 -6.64 -5.55
CA PRO A 122 1.18 -5.59 -6.19
C PRO A 122 2.27 -6.11 -7.15
N ASP A 123 2.83 -7.28 -6.91
CA ASP A 123 3.77 -7.89 -7.84
C ASP A 123 3.06 -8.59 -9.00
N GLU A 124 2.85 -7.83 -10.08
CA GLU A 124 2.13 -8.25 -11.30
C GLU A 124 2.86 -9.33 -12.13
N TYR A 125 4.07 -9.74 -11.76
CA TYR A 125 4.67 -10.92 -12.37
C TYR A 125 3.92 -12.19 -11.99
N HIS A 126 3.38 -12.23 -10.76
CA HIS A 126 2.66 -13.39 -10.29
C HIS A 126 1.17 -13.20 -10.49
N ASP A 127 0.62 -13.86 -11.50
CA ASP A 127 -0.79 -13.78 -11.85
C ASP A 127 -1.49 -15.15 -11.90
N ALA A 128 -0.74 -16.24 -11.74
CA ALA A 128 -1.25 -17.62 -11.65
C ALA A 128 -0.19 -18.53 -11.00
N TYR A 129 -0.62 -19.68 -10.50
CA TYR A 129 0.31 -20.76 -10.13
C TYR A 129 0.96 -21.39 -11.37
N PRO A 130 2.18 -21.98 -11.24
CA PRO A 130 2.78 -22.76 -12.32
C PRO A 130 1.81 -23.81 -12.87
N ASP A 131 1.63 -23.82 -14.19
CA ASP A 131 0.81 -24.80 -14.91
C ASP A 131 -0.69 -24.80 -14.53
N ALA A 132 -1.17 -23.79 -13.79
CA ALA A 132 -2.58 -23.64 -13.48
C ALA A 132 -3.39 -23.20 -14.71
N THR A 133 -4.64 -23.70 -14.80
CA THR A 133 -5.57 -23.35 -15.87
C THR A 133 -6.31 -22.04 -15.61
N GLU A 134 -6.42 -21.64 -14.36
CA GLU A 134 -7.12 -20.43 -13.92
C GLU A 134 -6.12 -19.44 -13.29
N PRO A 135 -6.28 -18.12 -13.54
CA PRO A 135 -5.44 -17.10 -12.94
C PRO A 135 -5.84 -16.83 -11.48
N GLY A 136 -4.98 -16.08 -10.81
CA GLY A 136 -5.12 -15.67 -9.43
C GLY A 136 -4.33 -16.56 -8.46
N LEU A 137 -3.98 -15.94 -7.34
CA LEU A 137 -3.16 -16.51 -6.29
C LEU A 137 -3.95 -16.52 -4.99
N ASP A 138 -3.66 -17.49 -4.14
CA ASP A 138 -4.27 -17.57 -2.83
C ASP A 138 -3.41 -16.84 -1.80
N ASP A 139 -4.09 -16.11 -0.91
CA ASP A 139 -3.53 -15.55 0.31
C ASP A 139 -2.31 -14.65 0.11
N ASN A 140 -2.37 -13.77 -0.90
CA ASN A 140 -1.37 -12.72 -1.06
C ASN A 140 -1.25 -11.89 0.23
N ALA A 141 -0.05 -11.84 0.82
CA ALA A 141 0.15 -11.28 2.14
C ALA A 141 -0.17 -9.79 2.20
N TYR A 142 0.18 -9.01 1.17
CA TYR A 142 -0.19 -7.60 1.08
C TYR A 142 -1.72 -7.42 1.09
N THR A 143 -2.42 -8.21 0.28
CA THR A 143 -3.88 -8.19 0.17
C THR A 143 -4.54 -8.54 1.50
N ASN A 144 -4.17 -9.67 2.12
CA ASN A 144 -4.80 -10.13 3.36
C ASN A 144 -4.52 -9.19 4.54
N VAL A 145 -3.29 -8.68 4.67
CA VAL A 145 -2.93 -7.74 5.75
C VAL A 145 -3.67 -6.41 5.58
N THR A 146 -3.74 -5.87 4.36
CA THR A 146 -4.45 -4.61 4.13
C THR A 146 -5.97 -4.77 4.24
N ALA A 147 -6.54 -5.89 3.80
CA ALA A 147 -7.96 -6.21 4.00
C ALA A 147 -8.32 -6.26 5.49
N ALA A 148 -7.51 -6.95 6.30
CA ALA A 148 -7.69 -7.00 7.75
C ALA A 148 -7.59 -5.62 8.41
N TRP A 149 -6.65 -4.78 7.94
CA TRP A 149 -6.52 -3.40 8.39
C TRP A 149 -7.77 -2.57 8.04
N VAL A 150 -8.29 -2.68 6.81
CA VAL A 150 -9.50 -1.96 6.38
C VAL A 150 -10.70 -2.36 7.24
N LEU A 151 -10.93 -3.67 7.42
CA LEU A 151 -12.02 -4.17 8.27
C LEU A 151 -11.92 -3.58 9.70
N ALA A 152 -10.72 -3.59 10.28
CA ALA A 152 -10.49 -3.03 11.62
C ALA A 152 -10.78 -1.53 11.68
N ARG A 153 -10.27 -0.74 10.73
CA ARG A 153 -10.48 0.72 10.68
C ARG A 153 -11.93 1.08 10.42
N THR A 154 -12.63 0.34 9.58
CA THR A 154 -14.06 0.55 9.35
C THR A 154 -14.86 0.33 10.63
N LEU A 155 -14.56 -0.71 11.40
CA LEU A 155 -15.20 -0.95 12.69
C LEU A 155 -14.94 0.19 13.67
N ASP A 156 -13.73 0.74 13.70
CA ASP A 156 -13.41 1.91 14.53
C ASP A 156 -14.21 3.15 14.11
N VAL A 157 -14.34 3.40 12.80
CA VAL A 157 -15.19 4.49 12.27
C VAL A 157 -16.64 4.28 12.69
N LEU A 158 -17.21 3.09 12.48
CA LEU A 158 -18.61 2.80 12.81
C LEU A 158 -18.91 2.94 14.31
N ARG A 159 -17.95 2.55 15.17
CA ARG A 159 -18.05 2.74 16.63
C ARG A 159 -18.00 4.22 17.03
N ALA A 160 -17.21 5.02 16.31
CA ALA A 160 -17.05 6.44 16.57
C ALA A 160 -18.11 7.34 15.91
N LEU A 161 -18.92 6.82 14.97
CA LEU A 161 -19.98 7.59 14.32
C LEU A 161 -20.99 8.11 15.34
N PRO A 162 -21.37 9.40 15.28
CA PRO A 162 -22.52 9.90 16.02
C PRO A 162 -23.78 9.10 15.67
N GLU A 163 -24.63 8.82 16.67
CA GLU A 163 -25.83 7.99 16.51
C GLU A 163 -26.71 8.37 15.30
N PRO A 164 -27.00 9.67 15.03
CA PRO A 164 -27.78 10.04 13.84
C PRO A 164 -27.11 9.63 12.52
N ARG A 165 -25.78 9.78 12.41
CA ARG A 165 -25.01 9.41 11.22
C ARG A 165 -24.90 7.91 11.05
N ARG A 166 -24.72 7.18 12.16
CA ARG A 166 -24.72 5.72 12.16
C ARG A 166 -26.05 5.16 11.68
N ARG A 167 -27.17 5.70 12.16
CA ARG A 167 -28.52 5.30 11.73
C ARG A 167 -28.76 5.59 10.25
N GLU A 168 -28.44 6.80 9.79
CA GLU A 168 -28.56 7.18 8.38
C GLU A 168 -27.77 6.23 7.47
N LEU A 169 -26.53 5.91 7.86
CA LEU A 169 -25.67 4.98 7.12
C LEU A 169 -26.27 3.56 7.11
N ALA A 170 -26.75 3.08 8.25
CA ALA A 170 -27.35 1.76 8.36
C ALA A 170 -28.63 1.62 7.53
N GLU A 171 -29.54 2.60 7.59
CA GLU A 171 -30.77 2.63 6.78
C GLU A 171 -30.47 2.65 5.28
N ARG A 172 -29.49 3.46 4.84
CA ARG A 172 -29.11 3.55 3.43
C ARG A 172 -28.43 2.31 2.89
N THR A 173 -27.61 1.65 3.70
CA THR A 173 -26.75 0.55 3.26
C THR A 173 -27.26 -0.82 3.64
N GLY A 174 -28.30 -0.91 4.48
CA GLY A 174 -28.77 -2.15 5.09
C GLY A 174 -27.73 -2.78 6.02
N LEU A 175 -26.88 -1.98 6.67
CA LEU A 175 -25.87 -2.49 7.60
C LEU A 175 -26.53 -3.10 8.83
N ASP A 176 -26.16 -4.34 9.15
CA ASP A 176 -26.60 -5.02 10.37
C ASP A 176 -25.42 -5.42 11.28
N ALA A 177 -25.76 -5.88 12.48
CA ALA A 177 -24.77 -6.28 13.49
C ALA A 177 -23.98 -7.53 13.07
N ALA A 178 -24.61 -8.49 12.40
CA ALA A 178 -23.98 -9.73 11.97
C ALA A 178 -22.87 -9.47 10.94
N GLU A 179 -23.04 -8.48 10.05
CA GLU A 179 -21.98 -8.02 9.18
C GLU A 179 -20.77 -7.52 9.98
N THR A 180 -20.98 -6.66 10.98
CA THR A 180 -19.86 -6.14 11.78
C THR A 180 -19.18 -7.19 12.64
N GLU A 181 -19.92 -8.20 13.12
CA GLU A 181 -19.37 -9.35 13.83
C GLU A 181 -18.48 -10.19 12.91
N ARG A 182 -18.96 -10.49 11.70
CA ARG A 182 -18.16 -11.18 10.67
C ARG A 182 -16.91 -10.38 10.30
N TRP A 183 -16.99 -9.06 10.20
CA TRP A 183 -15.80 -8.25 9.91
C TRP A 183 -14.77 -8.29 11.03
N GLU A 184 -15.22 -8.29 12.29
CA GLU A 184 -14.33 -8.44 13.45
C GLU A 184 -13.65 -9.81 13.42
N GLU A 185 -14.39 -10.88 13.11
CA GLU A 185 -13.86 -12.23 12.95
C GLU A 185 -12.83 -12.33 11.82
N VAL A 186 -13.21 -11.99 10.58
CA VAL A 186 -12.35 -12.06 9.38
C VAL A 186 -11.07 -11.26 9.59
N SER A 187 -11.17 -10.04 10.11
CA SER A 187 -10.00 -9.18 10.35
C SER A 187 -9.00 -9.71 11.37
N ARG A 188 -9.37 -10.73 12.16
CA ARG A 188 -8.50 -11.39 13.15
C ARG A 188 -7.96 -12.73 12.68
N THR A 189 -8.58 -13.30 11.64
CA THR A 189 -8.37 -14.71 11.28
C THR A 189 -8.04 -14.89 9.81
N LEU A 190 -7.92 -13.81 9.02
CA LEU A 190 -7.30 -13.89 7.70
C LEU A 190 -5.91 -14.53 7.77
N TYR A 191 -5.63 -15.44 6.86
CA TYR A 191 -4.38 -16.17 6.79
C TYR A 191 -3.28 -15.31 6.16
N VAL A 192 -2.06 -15.40 6.69
CA VAL A 192 -0.87 -14.77 6.10
C VAL A 192 0.19 -15.86 6.02
N PRO A 193 0.63 -16.24 4.81
CA PRO A 193 1.57 -17.34 4.64
C PRO A 193 2.99 -16.94 5.04
N PHE A 194 3.76 -17.90 5.54
CA PHE A 194 5.17 -17.76 5.88
C PHE A 194 5.95 -18.96 5.33
N HIS A 195 7.15 -18.74 4.80
CA HIS A 195 8.05 -19.81 4.38
C HIS A 195 9.46 -19.50 4.87
N HIS A 196 10.21 -20.52 5.28
CA HIS A 196 11.60 -20.39 5.74
C HIS A 196 11.85 -19.24 6.74
N GLY A 197 10.85 -18.84 7.54
CA GLY A 197 10.94 -17.73 8.51
C GLY A 197 10.98 -16.33 7.91
N VAL A 198 10.37 -16.14 6.73
CA VAL A 198 9.99 -14.85 6.15
C VAL A 198 8.48 -14.84 5.86
N ILE A 199 7.90 -13.65 5.69
CA ILE A 199 6.52 -13.52 5.19
C ILE A 199 6.51 -13.95 3.72
N SER A 200 5.67 -14.93 3.37
CA SER A 200 5.51 -15.40 2.00
C SER A 200 4.64 -14.42 1.21
N GLN A 201 4.97 -14.18 -0.07
CA GLN A 201 4.22 -13.22 -0.89
C GLN A 201 2.78 -13.67 -1.11
N PHE A 202 2.60 -14.96 -1.33
CA PHE A 202 1.32 -15.67 -1.42
C PHE A 202 1.54 -17.13 -0.99
N GLU A 203 0.46 -17.89 -0.88
CA GLU A 203 0.52 -19.30 -0.50
C GLU A 203 1.29 -20.09 -1.57
N GLY A 204 2.32 -20.86 -1.18
CA GLY A 204 3.16 -21.62 -2.12
C GLY A 204 4.32 -20.86 -2.77
N TYR A 205 4.48 -19.55 -2.57
CA TYR A 205 5.60 -18.79 -3.17
C TYR A 205 6.99 -19.38 -2.83
N GLY A 206 7.18 -19.85 -1.60
CA GLY A 206 8.45 -20.45 -1.17
C GLY A 206 8.81 -21.77 -1.86
N GLU A 207 7.88 -22.36 -2.61
CA GLU A 207 8.07 -23.60 -3.38
C GLU A 207 8.49 -23.35 -4.83
N LEU A 208 8.41 -22.09 -5.29
CA LEU A 208 8.85 -21.69 -6.62
C LEU A 208 10.37 -21.82 -6.76
N ALA A 209 10.84 -22.00 -8.00
CA ALA A 209 12.26 -22.13 -8.30
C ALA A 209 13.01 -20.81 -8.07
N GLU A 210 14.31 -20.89 -7.77
CA GLU A 210 15.17 -19.71 -7.80
C GLU A 210 15.53 -19.36 -9.24
N LEU A 211 15.44 -18.08 -9.60
CA LEU A 211 15.90 -17.57 -10.90
C LEU A 211 17.44 -17.50 -10.93
N ASP A 212 18.06 -17.86 -12.05
CA ASP A 212 19.47 -17.53 -12.31
C ASP A 212 19.65 -16.04 -12.60
N TRP A 213 19.56 -15.22 -11.56
CA TRP A 213 19.71 -13.76 -11.63
C TRP A 213 21.02 -13.34 -12.29
N ARG A 214 22.12 -14.06 -12.04
CA ARG A 214 23.43 -13.70 -12.59
C ARG A 214 23.50 -14.01 -14.08
N GLY A 215 23.00 -15.19 -14.49
CA GLY A 215 22.93 -15.57 -15.89
C GLY A 215 22.06 -14.62 -16.71
N TYR A 216 20.88 -14.27 -16.20
CA TYR A 216 19.97 -13.33 -16.86
C TYR A 216 20.56 -11.93 -16.99
N ARG A 217 21.16 -11.39 -15.92
CA ARG A 217 21.86 -10.09 -15.98
C ARG A 217 23.03 -10.09 -16.95
N HIS A 218 23.78 -11.19 -17.02
CA HIS A 218 24.88 -11.32 -17.99
C HIS A 218 24.38 -11.40 -19.44
N ARG A 219 23.28 -12.11 -19.68
CA ARG A 219 22.71 -12.31 -21.03
C ARG A 219 22.03 -11.06 -21.58
N TYR A 220 21.26 -10.35 -20.75
CA TYR A 220 20.37 -9.27 -21.19
C TYR A 220 20.79 -7.87 -20.71
N GLY A 221 21.63 -7.78 -19.68
CA GLY A 221 21.96 -6.51 -19.04
C GLY A 221 20.79 -5.98 -18.19
N ASP A 222 19.79 -5.38 -18.84
CA ASP A 222 18.55 -4.93 -18.20
C ASP A 222 17.52 -6.06 -18.16
N ILE A 223 17.09 -6.41 -16.94
CA ILE A 223 16.11 -7.47 -16.67
C ILE A 223 14.82 -6.93 -16.03
N ARG A 224 14.58 -5.61 -16.07
CA ARG A 224 13.37 -4.97 -15.53
C ARG A 224 12.09 -5.51 -16.18
N ARG A 225 12.15 -6.01 -17.41
CA ARG A 225 11.03 -6.69 -18.08
C ARG A 225 11.26 -8.21 -18.16
N LEU A 226 11.55 -8.81 -17.02
CA LEU A 226 11.80 -10.24 -16.90
C LEU A 226 10.61 -11.08 -17.41
N ASP A 227 9.39 -10.61 -17.20
CA ASP A 227 8.15 -11.15 -17.78
C ASP A 227 8.27 -11.34 -19.29
N ARG A 228 8.73 -10.31 -20.00
CA ARG A 228 8.85 -10.33 -21.46
C ARG A 228 9.96 -11.25 -21.95
N LEU A 229 11.07 -11.30 -21.21
CA LEU A 229 12.22 -12.11 -21.54
C LEU A 229 11.92 -13.60 -21.39
N LEU A 230 11.39 -14.00 -20.23
CA LEU A 230 11.01 -15.40 -19.96
C LEU A 230 9.94 -15.87 -20.93
N GLU A 231 8.92 -15.05 -21.18
CA GLU A 231 7.86 -15.42 -22.11
C GLU A 231 8.40 -15.63 -23.53
N ALA A 232 9.34 -14.79 -23.99
CA ALA A 232 9.98 -14.98 -25.30
C ALA A 232 10.81 -16.27 -25.38
N GLU A 233 11.33 -16.77 -24.26
CA GLU A 233 12.01 -18.07 -24.14
C GLU A 233 11.03 -19.26 -24.01
N GLY A 234 9.71 -19.01 -23.96
CA GLY A 234 8.69 -20.04 -23.76
C GLY A 234 8.55 -20.46 -22.29
N ASP A 235 8.98 -19.61 -21.37
CA ASP A 235 8.89 -19.80 -19.93
C ASP A 235 7.98 -18.75 -19.28
N SER A 236 7.74 -18.85 -17.97
CA SER A 236 6.92 -17.90 -17.22
C SER A 236 7.58 -17.51 -15.90
N VAL A 237 7.49 -16.23 -15.56
CA VAL A 237 7.97 -15.71 -14.27
C VAL A 237 7.20 -16.31 -13.09
N ASN A 238 5.97 -16.79 -13.30
CA ASN A 238 5.17 -17.51 -12.29
C ASN A 238 5.89 -18.75 -11.70
N ARG A 239 6.91 -19.30 -12.40
CA ARG A 239 7.69 -20.45 -11.93
C ARG A 239 8.78 -20.10 -10.93
N TYR A 240 9.08 -18.81 -10.73
CA TYR A 240 10.28 -18.37 -10.02
C TYR A 240 9.96 -17.45 -8.85
N GLN A 241 10.79 -17.50 -7.81
CA GLN A 241 10.82 -16.50 -6.75
C GLN A 241 11.43 -15.18 -7.28
N ALA A 242 10.69 -14.47 -8.14
CA ALA A 242 11.14 -13.25 -8.80
C ALA A 242 10.03 -12.20 -8.90
N SER A 243 10.24 -11.03 -8.33
CA SER A 243 9.24 -9.97 -8.24
C SER A 243 9.54 -8.80 -9.18
N LYS A 244 8.48 -8.22 -9.77
CA LYS A 244 8.50 -6.99 -10.55
C LYS A 244 8.81 -5.78 -9.68
N GLN A 245 8.12 -5.71 -8.55
CA GLN A 245 8.12 -4.57 -7.64
C GLN A 245 7.88 -5.04 -6.20
N ALA A 246 7.84 -4.09 -5.26
CA ALA A 246 7.53 -4.42 -3.87
C ALA A 246 6.10 -4.95 -3.76
N ASP A 247 5.94 -6.10 -3.11
CA ASP A 247 4.64 -6.67 -2.71
C ASP A 247 4.55 -6.75 -1.18
N VAL A 248 5.20 -7.75 -0.56
CA VAL A 248 5.30 -7.84 0.90
C VAL A 248 5.96 -6.58 1.50
N LEU A 249 6.96 -6.02 0.82
CA LEU A 249 7.66 -4.82 1.28
C LEU A 249 6.80 -3.56 1.21
N MET A 250 5.68 -3.56 0.46
CA MET A 250 4.71 -2.46 0.51
C MET A 250 4.10 -2.31 1.90
N LEU A 251 3.99 -3.39 2.67
CA LEU A 251 3.48 -3.32 4.04
C LEU A 251 4.35 -2.43 4.93
N GLY A 252 5.67 -2.47 4.75
CA GLY A 252 6.60 -1.61 5.46
C GLY A 252 6.53 -0.15 5.00
N TYR A 253 6.17 0.10 3.75
CA TYR A 253 5.98 1.45 3.21
C TYR A 253 4.66 2.10 3.69
N LEU A 254 3.61 1.29 3.85
CA LEU A 254 2.31 1.77 4.33
C LEU A 254 2.29 1.97 5.84
N PHE A 255 2.83 1.01 6.60
CA PHE A 255 2.68 0.98 8.05
C PHE A 255 4.01 1.20 8.75
N SER A 256 4.03 2.05 9.78
CA SER A 256 5.19 2.12 10.68
C SER A 256 5.41 0.75 11.36
N PRO A 257 6.64 0.44 11.83
CA PRO A 257 6.91 -0.85 12.46
C PRO A 257 5.92 -1.21 13.59
N ALA A 258 5.54 -0.22 14.40
CA ALA A 258 4.56 -0.42 15.48
C ALA A 258 3.14 -0.71 14.96
N GLU A 259 2.70 -0.03 13.91
CA GLU A 259 1.38 -0.29 13.32
C GLU A 259 1.35 -1.65 12.62
N LEU A 260 2.39 -1.99 11.84
CA LEU A 260 2.50 -3.28 11.17
C LEU A 260 2.46 -4.43 12.18
N GLN A 261 3.22 -4.32 13.27
CA GLN A 261 3.18 -5.28 14.37
C GLN A 261 1.78 -5.40 15.01
N SER A 262 1.05 -4.28 15.14
CA SER A 262 -0.31 -4.27 15.65
C SER A 262 -1.28 -5.02 14.72
N VAL A 263 -1.17 -4.82 13.40
CA VAL A 263 -1.99 -5.52 12.40
C VAL A 263 -1.70 -7.03 12.42
N PHE A 264 -0.43 -7.44 12.43
CA PHE A 264 -0.05 -8.85 12.55
C PHE A 264 -0.58 -9.47 13.85
N ARG A 265 -0.46 -8.75 14.98
CA ARG A 265 -1.01 -9.20 16.26
C ARG A 265 -2.53 -9.38 16.19
N ARG A 266 -3.25 -8.48 15.50
CA ARG A 266 -4.69 -8.62 15.27
C ARG A 266 -5.01 -9.91 14.51
N LEU A 267 -4.20 -10.24 13.49
CA LEU A 267 -4.28 -11.48 12.71
C LEU A 267 -3.84 -12.74 13.48
N GLY A 268 -3.51 -12.60 14.77
CA GLY A 268 -3.07 -13.72 15.61
C GLY A 268 -1.69 -14.26 15.24
N VAL A 269 -0.84 -13.45 14.60
CA VAL A 269 0.54 -13.81 14.24
C VAL A 269 1.51 -12.76 14.78
N SER A 270 2.68 -13.18 15.25
CA SER A 270 3.71 -12.24 15.73
C SER A 270 4.66 -11.89 14.58
N LEU A 271 4.83 -10.59 14.32
CA LEU A 271 5.91 -10.11 13.45
C LEU A 271 6.99 -9.47 14.32
N ASP A 272 8.10 -10.17 14.51
CA ASP A 272 9.26 -9.59 15.17
C ASP A 272 10.19 -8.88 14.17
N GLU A 273 11.07 -8.03 14.70
CA GLU A 273 12.01 -7.28 13.88
C GLU A 273 12.96 -8.20 13.08
N ARG A 274 13.34 -9.35 13.64
CA ARG A 274 14.21 -10.32 12.97
C ARG A 274 13.54 -10.89 11.72
N THR A 275 12.28 -11.29 11.82
CA THR A 275 11.48 -11.82 10.71
C THR A 275 11.26 -10.73 9.66
N TRP A 276 10.96 -9.51 10.08
CA TRP A 276 10.85 -8.38 9.16
C TRP A 276 12.14 -8.11 8.40
N ARG A 277 13.29 -8.02 9.09
CA ARG A 277 14.60 -7.83 8.43
C ARG A 277 14.93 -8.96 7.45
N ARG A 278 14.69 -10.22 7.83
CA ARG A 278 14.88 -11.36 6.93
C ARG A 278 13.97 -11.31 5.71
N THR A 279 12.73 -10.84 5.89
CA THR A 279 11.76 -10.64 4.81
C THR A 279 12.26 -9.56 3.85
N VAL A 280 12.72 -8.42 4.38
CA VAL A 280 13.37 -7.35 3.61
C VAL A 280 14.54 -7.93 2.81
N ASP A 281 15.48 -8.61 3.47
CA ASP A 281 16.65 -9.20 2.79
C ASP A 281 16.25 -10.19 1.70
N HIS A 282 15.23 -11.03 1.94
CA HIS A 282 14.77 -12.02 0.98
C HIS A 282 14.26 -11.38 -0.32
N TYR A 283 13.38 -10.39 -0.25
CA TYR A 283 12.78 -9.76 -1.43
C TYR A 283 13.71 -8.76 -2.12
N LEU A 284 14.64 -8.12 -1.39
CA LEU A 284 15.66 -7.25 -2.00
C LEU A 284 16.53 -7.99 -3.02
N HIS A 285 16.83 -9.28 -2.77
CA HIS A 285 17.62 -10.09 -3.70
C HIS A 285 16.81 -10.65 -4.88
N ARG A 286 15.48 -10.58 -4.80
CA ARG A 286 14.53 -11.22 -5.74
C ARG A 286 13.70 -10.24 -6.55
N THR A 287 14.02 -8.94 -6.52
CA THR A 287 13.26 -7.92 -7.24
C THR A 287 14.02 -7.44 -8.49
N SER A 288 13.35 -7.45 -9.65
CA SER A 288 13.91 -6.97 -10.92
C SER A 288 13.84 -5.45 -11.09
N HIS A 289 13.01 -4.78 -10.27
CA HIS A 289 12.69 -3.35 -10.36
C HIS A 289 12.02 -2.96 -11.69
N GLY A 290 11.13 -3.82 -12.18
CA GLY A 290 10.37 -3.65 -13.42
C GLY A 290 9.34 -2.52 -13.45
N SER A 291 9.23 -1.77 -12.36
CA SER A 291 8.30 -0.65 -12.19
C SER A 291 9.02 0.52 -11.56
N THR A 292 8.70 1.75 -12.00
CA THR A 292 9.24 2.98 -11.42
C THR A 292 8.89 3.13 -9.93
N LEU A 293 7.80 2.49 -9.48
CA LEU A 293 7.39 2.46 -8.07
C LEU A 293 8.28 1.56 -7.21
N SER A 294 8.96 0.57 -7.79
CA SER A 294 9.77 -0.39 -7.04
C SER A 294 10.93 0.29 -6.34
N GLY A 295 11.68 1.15 -7.05
CA GLY A 295 12.82 1.88 -6.50
C GLY A 295 12.42 2.76 -5.31
N LEU A 296 11.27 3.43 -5.39
CA LEU A 296 10.77 4.25 -4.28
C LEU A 296 10.52 3.44 -3.01
N VAL A 297 9.79 2.34 -3.13
CA VAL A 297 9.40 1.52 -1.98
C VAL A 297 10.64 0.87 -1.36
N HIS A 298 11.54 0.38 -2.20
CA HIS A 298 12.81 -0.19 -1.75
C HIS A 298 13.69 0.86 -1.08
N GLY A 299 13.82 2.05 -1.66
CA GLY A 299 14.53 3.17 -1.06
C GLY A 299 13.95 3.58 0.30
N TRP A 300 12.62 3.59 0.43
CA TRP A 300 11.95 3.89 1.70
C TRP A 300 12.22 2.82 2.76
N VAL A 301 12.02 1.54 2.42
CA VAL A 301 12.26 0.42 3.33
C VAL A 301 13.73 0.34 3.74
N LEU A 302 14.64 0.55 2.77
CA LEU A 302 16.08 0.59 3.01
C LEU A 302 16.51 1.82 3.80
N ALA A 303 15.88 2.98 3.65
CA ALA A 303 16.21 4.14 4.47
C ALA A 303 16.09 3.79 5.97
N ARG A 304 15.10 2.96 6.34
CA ARG A 304 14.92 2.50 7.73
C ARG A 304 15.75 1.26 8.08
N ALA A 305 15.98 0.35 7.14
CA ALA A 305 16.67 -0.92 7.39
C ALA A 305 18.19 -0.87 7.15
N ARG A 306 18.65 -0.24 6.06
CA ARG A 306 20.05 -0.13 5.63
C ARG A 306 20.31 1.18 4.87
N ARG A 307 20.52 2.25 5.64
CA ARG A 307 20.61 3.65 5.17
C ARG A 307 21.54 3.87 3.98
N ALA A 308 22.72 3.24 3.99
CA ALA A 308 23.74 3.39 2.93
C ALA A 308 23.25 2.93 1.55
N ASP A 309 22.32 1.97 1.50
CA ASP A 309 21.80 1.42 0.25
C ASP A 309 20.63 2.27 -0.30
N ALA A 310 19.98 3.07 0.55
CA ALA A 310 18.76 3.80 0.22
C ALA A 310 18.99 4.91 -0.82
N TRP A 311 20.10 5.65 -0.71
CA TRP A 311 20.36 6.82 -1.55
C TRP A 311 20.37 6.50 -3.04
N LYS A 312 20.92 5.35 -3.42
CA LYS A 312 20.92 4.87 -4.81
C LYS A 312 19.50 4.81 -5.38
N PHE A 313 18.56 4.22 -4.64
CA PHE A 313 17.17 4.12 -5.05
C PHE A 313 16.48 5.48 -5.10
N CYS A 314 16.84 6.41 -4.20
CA CYS A 314 16.36 7.78 -4.24
C CYS A 314 16.79 8.49 -5.53
N GLN A 315 18.06 8.35 -5.91
CA GLN A 315 18.61 8.93 -7.14
C GLN A 315 17.96 8.34 -8.39
N GLU A 316 17.80 7.02 -8.45
CA GLU A 316 17.12 6.34 -9.55
C GLU A 316 15.69 6.85 -9.72
N ALA A 317 14.93 6.98 -8.63
CA ALA A 317 13.56 7.50 -8.68
C ALA A 317 13.49 8.97 -9.15
N LEU A 318 14.42 9.83 -8.72
CA LEU A 318 14.51 11.23 -9.16
C LEU A 318 14.90 11.37 -10.63
N GLN A 319 15.73 10.46 -11.13
CA GLN A 319 16.20 10.47 -12.51
C GLN A 319 15.24 9.79 -13.48
N ALA A 320 14.22 9.08 -12.99
CA ALA A 320 13.38 8.19 -13.80
C ALA A 320 12.86 8.83 -15.09
N ASP A 321 12.15 9.95 -14.97
CA ASP A 321 11.64 10.70 -16.13
C ASP A 321 12.69 11.61 -16.77
N ILE A 322 13.52 12.29 -15.96
CA ILE A 322 14.48 13.30 -16.43
C ILE A 322 15.53 12.68 -17.36
N ALA A 323 15.98 11.46 -17.05
CA ALA A 323 16.99 10.74 -17.79
C ALA A 323 16.42 9.56 -18.60
N ASP A 324 15.09 9.39 -18.63
CA ASP A 324 14.39 8.28 -19.30
C ASP A 324 15.02 6.90 -19.02
N ILE A 325 15.27 6.60 -17.73
CA ILE A 325 16.09 5.44 -17.34
C ILE A 325 15.47 4.10 -17.72
N GLN A 326 14.15 4.06 -17.94
CA GLN A 326 13.41 2.88 -18.39
C GLN A 326 13.44 2.71 -19.92
N GLY A 327 13.81 3.76 -20.66
CA GLY A 327 13.98 3.75 -22.10
C GLY A 327 12.64 3.78 -22.85
N GLY A 328 12.31 4.95 -23.42
CA GLY A 328 11.19 5.13 -24.34
C GLY A 328 9.83 5.37 -23.69
N THR A 329 9.69 5.16 -22.37
CA THR A 329 8.42 5.33 -21.65
C THR A 329 8.11 6.78 -21.32
N THR A 330 9.12 7.63 -21.08
CA THR A 330 8.88 9.05 -20.77
C THR A 330 8.20 9.79 -21.93
N GLY A 331 8.47 9.37 -23.18
CA GLY A 331 7.80 9.90 -24.37
C GLY A 331 6.30 9.58 -24.43
N GLU A 332 5.84 8.52 -23.74
CA GLU A 332 4.43 8.14 -23.65
C GLU A 332 3.72 8.88 -22.51
N GLY A 333 4.46 9.30 -21.48
CA GLY A 333 3.97 10.13 -20.39
C GLY A 333 4.92 10.14 -19.19
N ILE A 334 4.77 11.14 -18.32
CA ILE A 334 5.53 11.23 -17.06
C ILE A 334 5.01 10.24 -16.01
N HIS A 335 5.91 9.72 -15.18
CA HIS A 335 5.57 8.75 -14.14
C HIS A 335 5.12 9.43 -12.85
N LEU A 336 3.86 9.90 -12.82
CA LEU A 336 3.30 10.64 -11.69
C LEU A 336 3.44 9.93 -10.32
N GLY A 337 3.33 8.61 -10.29
CA GLY A 337 3.54 7.82 -9.07
C GLY A 337 4.99 7.91 -8.56
N ALA A 338 5.97 7.84 -9.47
CA ALA A 338 7.38 8.01 -9.16
C ALA A 338 7.65 9.43 -8.65
N MET A 339 7.15 10.44 -9.37
CA MET A 339 7.30 11.84 -8.99
C MET A 339 6.71 12.14 -7.60
N ALA A 340 5.48 11.69 -7.33
CA ALA A 340 4.85 11.88 -6.02
C ALA A 340 5.61 11.14 -4.91
N GLY A 341 6.08 9.92 -5.19
CA GLY A 341 6.82 9.13 -4.22
C GLY A 341 8.19 9.70 -3.87
N THR A 342 8.87 10.44 -4.77
CA THR A 342 10.13 11.12 -4.42
C THR A 342 9.93 12.22 -3.38
N LEU A 343 8.80 12.94 -3.44
CA LEU A 343 8.42 13.91 -2.39
C LEU A 343 8.07 13.18 -1.10
N ASP A 344 7.34 12.07 -1.20
CA ASP A 344 6.91 11.28 -0.05
C ASP A 344 8.09 10.64 0.70
N LEU A 345 9.14 10.22 -0.01
CA LEU A 345 10.38 9.75 0.57
C LEU A 345 11.00 10.82 1.49
N VAL A 346 11.13 12.06 1.02
CA VAL A 346 11.67 13.17 1.83
C VAL A 346 10.73 13.50 3.00
N GLN A 347 9.42 13.49 2.75
CA GLN A 347 8.42 13.89 3.73
C GLN A 347 8.19 12.84 4.80
N ARG A 348 7.81 11.60 4.44
CA ARG A 348 7.51 10.50 5.35
C ARG A 348 8.67 9.55 5.55
N GLY A 349 9.40 9.19 4.49
CA GLY A 349 10.49 8.21 4.58
C GLY A 349 11.61 8.64 5.52
N LEU A 350 12.17 9.82 5.29
CA LEU A 350 13.31 10.32 6.05
C LEU A 350 12.92 10.91 7.41
N THR A 351 11.76 11.55 7.55
CA THR A 351 11.36 12.10 8.85
C THR A 351 10.59 11.10 9.73
N GLY A 352 10.13 9.98 9.15
CA GLY A 352 9.17 9.09 9.79
C GLY A 352 7.79 9.73 10.02
N LEU A 353 7.45 10.82 9.30
CA LEU A 353 6.18 11.52 9.46
C LEU A 353 4.98 10.60 9.24
N GLU A 354 4.20 10.42 10.29
CA GLU A 354 2.92 9.72 10.31
C GLU A 354 1.89 10.56 11.05
N THR A 355 0.67 10.62 10.55
CA THR A 355 -0.47 11.24 11.24
C THR A 355 -1.29 10.12 11.86
N ARG A 356 -1.33 10.03 13.20
CA ARG A 356 -2.05 8.95 13.89
C ARG A 356 -2.58 9.39 15.25
N GLY A 357 -3.86 9.13 15.49
CA GLY A 357 -4.53 9.35 16.77
C GLY A 357 -4.65 10.83 17.12
N GLY A 358 -4.75 11.70 16.13
CA GLY A 358 -4.77 13.16 16.35
C GLY A 358 -3.40 13.76 16.70
N ALA A 359 -2.30 13.02 16.54
CA ALA A 359 -0.94 13.52 16.73
C ALA A 359 -0.03 13.34 15.49
N LEU A 360 1.05 14.12 15.44
CA LEU A 360 2.15 13.92 14.49
C LEU A 360 3.18 12.99 15.10
N TRP A 361 3.49 11.89 14.44
CA TRP A 361 4.56 10.98 14.81
C TRP A 361 5.75 11.24 13.91
N LEU A 362 6.94 11.30 14.49
CA LEU A 362 8.20 11.48 13.79
C LEU A 362 9.17 10.44 14.33
N ASP A 363 9.84 9.74 13.42
CA ASP A 363 10.93 8.82 13.72
C ASP A 363 12.00 9.03 12.64
N PRO A 364 12.77 10.13 12.76
CA PRO A 364 13.68 10.57 11.72
C PRO A 364 14.84 9.61 11.52
N VAL A 365 15.21 9.44 10.26
CA VAL A 365 16.37 8.67 9.84
C VAL A 365 17.31 9.61 9.06
N PRO A 366 18.51 9.90 9.59
CA PRO A 366 19.46 10.74 8.88
C PRO A 366 19.96 10.02 7.63
N LEU A 367 20.02 10.76 6.53
CA LEU A 367 20.62 10.32 5.27
C LEU A 367 21.86 11.18 5.00
N PRO A 368 23.08 10.62 5.03
CA PRO A 368 24.33 11.39 4.97
C PRO A 368 24.43 12.35 3.77
N GLU A 369 23.80 12.00 2.66
CA GLU A 369 23.81 12.78 1.42
C GLU A 369 22.93 14.03 1.47
N LEU A 370 22.02 14.13 2.46
CA LEU A 370 21.14 15.28 2.68
C LEU A 370 21.44 15.92 4.04
N SER A 371 22.45 16.79 4.07
CA SER A 371 22.91 17.47 5.29
C SER A 371 21.85 18.40 5.93
N SER A 372 20.94 18.96 5.12
CA SER A 372 19.77 19.67 5.60
C SER A 372 18.62 19.61 4.59
N TYR A 373 17.40 19.45 5.10
CA TYR A 373 16.19 19.57 4.32
C TYR A 373 15.04 20.02 5.20
N GLY A 374 14.01 20.59 4.58
CA GLY A 374 12.82 21.00 5.32
C GLY A 374 11.65 21.21 4.39
N PHE A 375 10.46 21.11 4.95
CA PHE A 375 9.22 21.30 4.24
C PHE A 375 8.16 21.86 5.17
N THR A 376 7.05 22.24 4.56
CA THR A 376 5.92 22.83 5.26
C THR A 376 4.68 22.00 4.96
N LEU A 377 3.94 21.67 6.01
CA LEU A 377 2.74 20.85 5.92
C LEU A 377 1.52 21.56 6.49
N ARG A 378 0.35 21.03 6.15
CA ARG A 378 -0.92 21.41 6.74
C ARG A 378 -1.46 20.25 7.56
N TYR A 379 -1.71 20.48 8.84
CA TYR A 379 -2.18 19.46 9.78
C TYR A 379 -3.31 20.00 10.64
N HIS A 380 -4.46 19.33 10.70
CA HIS A 380 -5.63 19.74 11.52
C HIS A 380 -6.01 21.23 11.37
N GLY A 381 -5.89 21.74 10.14
CA GLY A 381 -6.14 23.14 9.80
C GLY A 381 -5.05 24.14 10.20
N HIS A 382 -3.97 23.71 10.87
CA HIS A 382 -2.75 24.50 10.99
C HIS A 382 -2.08 24.60 9.62
N TRP A 383 -1.94 25.82 9.12
CA TRP A 383 -1.21 26.10 7.89
C TRP A 383 0.21 26.48 8.25
N GLY A 384 1.18 25.95 7.51
CA GLY A 384 2.55 26.41 7.64
C GLY A 384 3.37 25.69 8.70
N VAL A 385 2.95 24.51 9.19
CA VAL A 385 3.76 23.73 10.15
C VAL A 385 5.06 23.35 9.45
N ARG A 386 6.18 23.87 9.93
CA ARG A 386 7.50 23.67 9.33
C ARG A 386 8.24 22.56 10.06
N LEU A 387 8.78 21.63 9.29
CA LEU A 387 9.75 20.64 9.74
C LEU A 387 11.07 20.95 9.03
N ARG A 388 12.16 21.07 9.79
CA ARG A 388 13.51 21.20 9.26
C ARG A 388 14.41 20.21 9.97
N LEU A 389 15.12 19.41 9.20
CA LEU A 389 16.14 18.50 9.68
C LEU A 389 17.49 19.01 9.22
N GLU A 390 18.43 19.08 10.14
CA GLU A 390 19.80 19.51 9.88
C GLU A 390 20.72 18.71 10.79
N HIS A 391 21.57 17.87 10.18
CA HIS A 391 22.34 16.86 10.92
C HIS A 391 21.42 16.01 11.82
N ASP A 392 21.63 16.03 13.13
CA ASP A 392 20.82 15.31 14.13
C ASP A 392 19.77 16.20 14.82
N LEU A 393 19.54 17.42 14.31
CA LEU A 393 18.58 18.38 14.86
C LEU A 393 17.27 18.37 14.07
N LEU A 394 16.14 18.26 14.76
CA LEU A 394 14.80 18.36 14.19
C LEU A 394 14.11 19.61 14.75
N GLU A 395 14.05 20.66 13.94
CA GLU A 395 13.30 21.87 14.27
C GLU A 395 11.85 21.73 13.81
N ILE A 396 10.91 21.98 14.74
CA ILE A 396 9.47 22.03 14.45
C ILE A 396 8.94 23.42 14.82
N ALA A 397 8.36 24.12 13.84
CA ALA A 397 7.75 25.42 14.05
C ALA A 397 6.28 25.42 13.65
N VAL A 398 5.41 25.85 14.58
CA VAL A 398 3.97 25.99 14.34
C VAL A 398 3.65 27.48 14.24
N PRO A 399 3.15 27.99 13.10
CA PRO A 399 2.79 29.40 12.98
C PRO A 399 1.73 29.82 14.00
N ALA A 400 1.78 31.09 14.41
CA ALA A 400 0.81 31.66 15.34
C ALA A 400 -0.61 31.56 14.78
N SER A 401 -1.54 31.03 15.59
CA SER A 401 -2.95 30.90 15.26
C SER A 401 -3.78 30.69 16.54
N GLY A 402 -5.09 30.88 16.47
CA GLY A 402 -6.01 30.61 17.58
C GLY A 402 -6.43 29.14 17.72
N ARG A 403 -5.66 28.21 17.13
CA ARG A 403 -5.96 26.78 17.14
C ARG A 403 -5.37 26.08 18.37
N SER A 404 -5.86 24.88 18.64
CA SER A 404 -5.35 24.02 19.71
C SER A 404 -3.89 23.62 19.48
N PRO A 405 -3.14 23.24 20.53
CA PRO A 405 -1.79 22.70 20.38
C PRO A 405 -1.75 21.42 19.54
N ILE A 406 -0.60 21.16 18.91
CA ILE A 406 -0.32 19.91 18.20
C ILE A 406 0.51 19.01 19.13
N ASP A 407 0.07 17.78 19.35
CA ASP A 407 0.88 16.76 20.01
C ASP A 407 1.83 16.12 18.98
N VAL A 408 3.11 16.09 19.30
CA VAL A 408 4.17 15.48 18.49
C VAL A 408 4.82 14.35 19.27
N HIS A 409 4.79 13.14 18.71
CA HIS A 409 5.46 11.97 19.27
C HIS A 409 6.78 11.73 18.55
N LEU A 410 7.84 11.65 19.36
CA LEU A 410 9.16 11.16 18.99
C LEU A 410 9.35 9.75 19.57
N PRO A 411 10.39 8.99 19.17
CA PRO A 411 10.61 7.65 19.69
C PRO A 411 10.78 7.58 21.21
N ASP A 412 11.32 8.64 21.81
CA ASP A 412 11.68 8.73 23.23
C ASP A 412 10.71 9.60 24.07
N ARG A 413 9.94 10.49 23.45
CA ARG A 413 9.13 11.49 24.16
C ARG A 413 7.93 12.00 23.38
N MET A 414 7.02 12.69 24.06
CA MET A 414 5.95 13.48 23.47
C MET A 414 6.15 14.96 23.79
N VAL A 415 5.95 15.83 22.79
CA VAL A 415 6.05 17.27 22.90
C VAL A 415 4.72 17.91 22.45
N ARG A 416 4.15 18.75 23.30
CA ARG A 416 2.96 19.54 22.97
C ARG A 416 3.36 20.93 22.46
N LEU A 417 3.10 21.20 21.18
CA LEU A 417 3.49 22.44 20.51
C LEU A 417 2.32 23.41 20.38
N HIS A 418 2.41 24.52 21.08
CA HIS A 418 1.46 25.63 20.97
C HIS A 418 1.74 26.45 19.70
N PRO A 419 0.71 26.99 19.02
CA PRO A 419 0.91 27.94 17.94
C PRO A 419 1.80 29.11 18.33
N GLY A 420 2.69 29.51 17.42
CA GLY A 420 3.70 30.56 17.64
C GLY A 420 4.96 30.06 18.36
N ARG A 421 5.06 28.76 18.67
CA ARG A 421 6.26 28.16 19.25
C ARG A 421 7.11 27.44 18.20
N ARG A 422 8.38 27.34 18.54
CA ARG A 422 9.42 26.56 17.87
C ARG A 422 10.10 25.68 18.90
N THR A 423 10.40 24.44 18.55
CA THR A 423 11.18 23.50 19.36
C THR A 423 12.25 22.85 18.51
N ASP A 424 13.32 22.41 19.18
CA ASP A 424 14.44 21.66 18.61
C ASP A 424 14.59 20.29 19.31
#